data_AF-A0A844Z0G1-F1
#
_entry.id   AF-A0A844Z0G1-F1
#
_cell.length_a   1.000
_cell.length_b   1.000
_cell.length_c   1.000
_cell.angle_alpha   90.00
_cell.angle_beta   90.00
_cell.angle_gamma   90.00
#
_symmetry.space_group_name_H-M   'P 1'
#
loop_
_entity.id
_entity.type
_entity.pdbx_description
1 polymer ?
#
loop_
_entity_poly.entity_id
_entity_poly.type
_entity_poly.pdbx_seq_one_letter_code
_entity_poly.pdbx_strand_id
1 'polypeptide(L)'
;MTLARLAATAILAVPALALAACDSAAENQTEDVAEAIDESYEAEADMVEAVEEGGPNEEVAEQQADVIRAEGEQIKDDLEDAADELDATPQ
;
A
#
# COMPACT_ATOMS: atom_id res chain seq x y z
N MET A 1 -32.92 35.24 -12.42
CA MET A 1 -32.67 33.77 -12.42
C MET A 1 -32.58 33.36 -13.87
N THR A 2 -31.47 32.88 -14.43
CA THR A 2 -30.24 32.27 -13.90
C THR A 2 -29.32 32.22 -15.13
N LEU A 3 -28.20 32.95 -15.19
CA LEU A 3 -26.85 32.47 -14.80
C LEU A 3 -26.43 31.10 -15.37
N ALA A 4 -27.03 30.66 -16.47
CA ALA A 4 -26.53 29.52 -17.26
C ALA A 4 -25.97 30.05 -18.58
N ARG A 5 -24.71 29.71 -18.89
CA ARG A 5 -23.99 29.90 -20.19
C ARG A 5 -22.95 31.04 -20.30
N LEU A 6 -22.08 31.21 -19.31
CA LEU A 6 -20.67 31.49 -19.63
C LEU A 6 -19.92 30.20 -19.27
N ALA A 7 -19.62 29.36 -20.25
CA ALA A 7 -18.32 29.42 -20.92
C ALA A 7 -17.22 29.22 -19.86
N ALA A 8 -17.02 27.99 -19.43
CA ALA A 8 -16.15 27.05 -20.12
C ALA A 8 -14.67 27.45 -20.00
N THR A 9 -13.94 26.48 -19.48
CA THR A 9 -12.56 26.14 -19.87
C THR A 9 -11.44 26.91 -19.17
N ALA A 10 -10.92 26.23 -18.15
CA ALA A 10 -9.49 26.05 -17.88
C ALA A 10 -8.62 27.31 -17.94
N ILE A 11 -8.58 28.04 -16.83
CA ILE A 11 -7.37 28.77 -16.48
C ILE A 11 -6.33 27.70 -16.12
N LEU A 12 -5.50 27.40 -17.11
CA LEU A 12 -4.14 26.88 -17.02
C LEU A 12 -3.64 26.85 -15.56
N ALA A 13 -3.75 25.67 -14.93
CA ALA A 13 -2.93 25.35 -13.79
C ALA A 13 -1.48 25.45 -14.27
N VAL A 14 -0.80 26.48 -13.78
CA VAL A 14 0.60 26.77 -14.07
C VAL A 14 1.41 25.48 -13.87
N PRO A 15 2.27 25.11 -14.84
CA PRO A 15 3.17 23.97 -14.69
C PRO A 15 4.18 24.30 -13.59
N ALA A 16 3.87 23.94 -12.34
CA ALA A 16 4.85 23.82 -11.28
C ALA A 16 5.54 22.45 -11.39
N LEU A 17 6.10 22.16 -12.58
CA LEU A 17 7.03 21.06 -12.84
C LEU A 17 8.39 21.37 -12.18
N ALA A 18 8.43 21.51 -10.85
CA ALA A 18 9.70 21.73 -10.15
C ALA A 18 9.72 21.35 -8.65
N LEU A 19 8.62 20.87 -8.05
CA LEU A 19 8.60 20.61 -6.60
C LEU A 19 8.11 19.22 -6.15
N ALA A 20 7.86 18.27 -7.07
CA ALA A 20 7.39 16.92 -6.71
C ALA A 20 8.20 15.80 -7.37
N ALA A 21 9.45 16.07 -7.75
CA ALA A 21 10.44 15.04 -8.13
C ALA A 21 11.31 14.63 -6.92
N CYS A 22 10.75 14.73 -5.72
CA CYS A 22 11.27 14.12 -4.51
C CYS A 22 10.05 13.51 -3.86
N ASP A 23 9.87 12.20 -4.01
CA ASP A 23 8.77 11.41 -3.48
C ASP A 23 7.41 11.70 -4.17
N SER A 24 7.00 10.79 -5.05
CA SER A 24 5.79 10.98 -5.84
C SER A 24 4.55 10.63 -5.01
N ALA A 25 3.44 11.35 -5.17
CA ALA A 25 2.19 11.00 -4.48
C ALA A 25 1.66 9.59 -4.86
N ALA A 26 2.16 9.01 -5.95
CA ALA A 26 1.81 7.67 -6.42
C ALA A 26 2.64 6.57 -5.73
N GLU A 27 3.93 6.82 -5.51
CA GLU A 27 4.85 5.98 -4.70
C GLU A 27 4.31 5.85 -3.28
N ASN A 28 4.13 6.97 -2.57
CA ASN A 28 3.53 7.00 -1.23
C ASN A 28 2.20 6.23 -1.13
N GLN A 29 1.30 6.41 -2.11
CA GLN A 29 0.01 5.70 -2.10
C GLN A 29 0.17 4.19 -2.31
N THR A 30 1.20 3.77 -3.03
CA THR A 30 1.48 2.35 -3.27
C THR A 30 2.14 1.73 -2.04
N GLU A 31 3.09 2.43 -1.41
CA GLU A 31 3.69 2.04 -0.12
C GLU A 31 2.62 1.94 0.98
N ASP A 32 1.72 2.93 1.12
CA ASP A 32 0.62 2.90 2.08
C ASP A 32 -0.28 1.67 1.88
N VAL A 33 -0.49 1.24 0.62
CA VAL A 33 -1.26 0.04 0.30
C VAL A 33 -0.48 -1.23 0.61
N ALA A 34 0.83 -1.25 0.34
CA ALA A 34 1.72 -2.36 0.66
C ALA A 34 1.73 -2.63 2.18
N GLU A 35 1.93 -1.58 2.98
CA GLU A 35 1.92 -1.67 4.44
C GLU A 35 0.55 -2.12 4.97
N ALA A 36 -0.55 -1.58 4.44
CA ALA A 36 -1.89 -1.98 4.88
C ALA A 36 -2.22 -3.46 4.55
N ILE A 37 -1.64 -4.00 3.48
CA ILE A 37 -1.77 -5.43 3.15
C ILE A 37 -0.94 -6.26 4.13
N ASP A 38 0.33 -5.89 4.36
CA ASP A 38 1.22 -6.54 5.31
C ASP A 38 0.59 -6.63 6.71
N GLU A 39 0.11 -5.51 7.24
CA GLU A 39 -0.60 -5.43 8.53
C GLU A 39 -1.83 -6.36 8.58
N SER A 40 -2.54 -6.53 7.45
CA SER A 40 -3.69 -7.43 7.38
C SER A 40 -3.28 -8.90 7.47
N TYR A 41 -2.16 -9.29 6.86
CA TYR A 41 -1.63 -10.64 6.92
C TYR A 41 -1.01 -10.93 8.29
N GLU A 42 -0.29 -9.97 8.90
CA GLU A 42 0.18 -10.07 10.29
C GLU A 42 -1.00 -10.29 11.25
N ALA A 43 -2.07 -9.52 11.11
CA ALA A 43 -3.26 -9.67 11.95
C ALA A 43 -3.93 -11.05 11.76
N GLU A 44 -3.93 -11.61 10.56
CA GLU A 44 -4.45 -12.95 10.31
C GLU A 44 -3.55 -14.03 10.94
N ALA A 45 -2.23 -13.90 10.81
CA ALA A 45 -1.25 -14.77 11.43
C ALA A 45 -1.36 -14.78 12.96
N ASP A 46 -1.49 -13.60 13.58
CA ASP A 46 -1.67 -13.44 15.01
C ASP A 46 -2.97 -14.10 15.51
N MET A 47 -4.04 -14.05 14.71
CA MET A 47 -5.29 -14.74 15.03
C MET A 47 -5.12 -16.26 14.99
N VAL A 48 -4.31 -16.79 14.07
CA VAL A 48 -4.01 -18.24 14.00
C VAL A 48 -3.25 -18.68 15.24
N GLU A 49 -2.21 -17.96 15.64
CA GLU A 49 -1.43 -18.25 16.85
C GLU A 49 -2.30 -18.14 18.11
N ALA A 50 -3.06 -17.06 18.26
CA ALA A 50 -3.88 -16.81 19.44
C ALA A 50 -4.95 -17.88 19.69
N VAL A 51 -5.42 -18.57 18.64
CA VAL A 51 -6.41 -19.65 18.79
C VAL A 51 -5.80 -20.92 19.42
N GLU A 52 -4.51 -21.19 19.17
CA GLU A 52 -3.82 -22.40 19.64
C GLU A 52 -2.74 -22.12 20.70
N GLU A 53 -2.62 -20.88 21.20
CA GLU A 53 -1.67 -20.48 22.24
C GLU A 53 -1.78 -21.39 23.48
N GLY A 54 -0.68 -22.05 23.84
CA GLY A 54 -0.63 -23.04 24.93
C GLY A 54 -1.42 -24.34 24.68
N GLY A 55 -1.90 -24.55 23.45
CA GLY A 55 -2.64 -25.73 23.01
C GLY A 55 -1.74 -26.85 22.45
N PRO A 56 -2.30 -28.05 22.18
CA PRO A 56 -1.53 -29.17 21.64
C PRO A 56 -1.05 -28.96 20.20
N ASN A 57 -1.59 -27.98 19.47
CA ASN A 57 -1.21 -27.67 18.09
C ASN A 57 -0.48 -26.33 17.94
N GLU A 58 0.00 -25.73 19.04
CA GLU A 58 0.69 -24.43 19.04
C GLU A 58 1.78 -24.35 17.95
N GLU A 59 2.70 -25.32 17.90
CA GLU A 59 3.78 -25.36 16.89
C GLU A 59 3.28 -25.52 15.44
N VAL A 60 2.09 -26.11 15.24
CA VAL A 60 1.46 -26.22 13.91
C VAL A 60 0.74 -24.92 13.53
N ALA A 61 0.23 -24.17 14.51
CA ALA A 61 -0.34 -22.86 14.30
C ALA A 61 0.74 -21.82 14.01
N GLU A 62 1.86 -21.82 14.75
CA GLU A 62 3.05 -21.00 14.49
C GLU A 62 3.55 -21.20 13.05
N GLN A 63 3.70 -22.45 12.60
CA GLN A 63 4.11 -22.73 11.21
C GLN A 63 3.11 -22.22 10.15
N GLN A 64 1.81 -22.18 10.46
CA GLN A 64 0.81 -21.63 9.55
C GLN A 64 0.86 -20.10 9.54
N ALA A 65 1.00 -19.49 10.71
CA ALA A 65 1.17 -18.05 10.87
C ALA A 65 2.42 -17.56 10.15
N ASP A 66 3.54 -18.27 10.23
CA ASP A 66 4.77 -17.97 9.49
C ASP A 66 4.57 -17.97 7.96
N VAL A 67 3.78 -18.92 7.45
CA VAL A 67 3.46 -18.95 6.00
C VAL A 67 2.59 -17.75 5.60
N ILE A 68 1.63 -17.36 6.45
CA ILE A 68 0.78 -16.20 6.21
C ILE A 68 1.62 -14.91 6.23
N ARG A 69 2.49 -14.73 7.23
CA ARG A 69 3.40 -13.57 7.30
C ARG A 69 4.31 -13.50 6.07
N ALA A 70 4.91 -14.63 5.67
CA ALA A 70 5.76 -14.67 4.48
C ALA A 70 5.01 -14.34 3.18
N GLU A 71 3.72 -14.68 3.07
CA GLU A 71 2.89 -14.27 1.92
C GLU A 71 2.61 -12.76 1.94
N GLY A 72 2.32 -12.19 3.11
CA GLY A 72 2.15 -10.75 3.29
C GLY A 72 3.41 -9.96 2.93
N GLU A 73 4.56 -10.36 3.49
CA GLU A 73 5.87 -9.77 3.21
C GLU A 73 6.20 -9.84 1.72
N GLN A 74 5.96 -10.99 1.06
CA GLN A 74 6.21 -11.11 -0.38
C GLN A 74 5.37 -10.12 -1.20
N ILE A 75 4.10 -9.95 -0.86
CA ILE A 75 3.21 -9.01 -1.57
C ILE A 75 3.62 -7.57 -1.31
N LYS A 76 4.04 -7.25 -0.07
CA LYS A 76 4.59 -5.95 0.29
C LYS A 76 5.82 -5.64 -0.55
N ASP A 77 6.79 -6.55 -0.58
CA ASP A 77 8.03 -6.40 -1.36
C ASP A 77 7.71 -6.14 -2.85
N ASP A 78 6.80 -6.93 -3.45
CA ASP A 78 6.39 -6.76 -4.86
C ASP A 78 5.73 -5.38 -5.12
N LEU A 79 5.04 -4.81 -4.13
CA LEU A 79 4.38 -3.51 -4.23
C LEU A 79 5.34 -2.35 -3.96
N GLU A 80 6.26 -2.47 -3.00
CA GLU A 80 7.33 -1.51 -2.74
C GLU A 80 8.27 -1.42 -3.94
N ASP A 81 8.69 -2.54 -4.52
CA ASP A 81 9.49 -2.57 -5.76
C ASP A 81 8.75 -1.83 -6.91
N ALA A 82 7.43 -2.00 -7.01
CA ALA A 82 6.62 -1.28 -8.00
C ALA A 82 6.50 0.22 -7.68
N ALA A 83 6.46 0.60 -6.40
CA ALA A 83 6.45 1.99 -5.95
C ALA A 83 7.78 2.68 -6.30
N ASP A 84 8.91 2.02 -6.03
CA ASP A 84 10.26 2.47 -6.37
C ASP A 84 10.42 2.69 -7.88
N GLU A 85 9.88 1.78 -8.71
CA GLU A 85 9.88 1.94 -10.17
C GLU A 85 9.11 3.19 -10.63
N LEU A 86 8.03 3.58 -9.93
CA LEU A 86 7.25 4.78 -10.23
C LEU A 86 8.03 6.07 -9.95
N ASP A 87 8.84 6.11 -8.89
CA ASP A 87 9.73 7.25 -8.59
C ASP A 87 10.91 7.33 -9.56
N ALA A 88 11.48 6.17 -9.93
CA ALA A 88 12.59 6.08 -10.87
C ALA A 88 12.20 6.51 -12.31
N THR A 89 10.92 6.47 -12.66
CA THR A 89 10.42 7.04 -13.93
C THR A 89 10.32 8.57 -13.87
N PRO A 90 10.98 9.30 -14.80
CA PRO A 90 10.88 10.77 -14.84
C PRO A 90 9.42 11.23 -15.04
N GLN A 91 8.90 11.99 -14.06
CA GLN A 91 7.55 12.59 -14.04
C GLN A 91 7.43 13.82 -14.95
#